data_AF-A0A973WPY4-F1
#
_entry.id   AF-A0A973WPY4-F1
#
_cell.length_a   1.000
_cell.length_b   1.000
_cell.length_c   1.000
_cell.angle_alpha   90.00
_cell.angle_beta   90.00
_cell.angle_gamma   90.00
#
_symmetry.space_group_name_H-M   'P 1'
#
loop_
_entity.id
_entity.type
_entity.pdbx_description
1 polymer ?
#
loop_
_entity_poly.entity_id
_entity_poly.type
_entity_poly.pdbx_seq_one_letter_code
_entity_poly.pdbx_strand_id
1 'polypeptide(L)'
;MVKKVKYPEKQVERFKQMVRARSRIQPELISLLEFVREYRTQLEPSLFLRVCGLLASAGFSLWRAAFLFEQEDGKHEIYLDNVETFVAKIISDNTIGFVDDRNTWSLWHYVGVARSSLLEAMTLLFSGVVQDAKSSSIQAKLSDPPLLAASAADQWDELFEVMQHIRRTLTSRFEFVRTSHKLK
;
A
#
# COMPACT_ATOMS: atom_id res chain seq x y z
N MET A 1 -2.04 26.08 26.31
CA MET A 1 -0.63 26.28 25.90
C MET A 1 -0.47 25.85 24.44
N VAL A 2 -0.19 26.79 23.53
CA VAL A 2 0.15 26.46 22.14
C VAL A 2 1.57 25.90 22.14
N LYS A 3 1.75 24.59 21.90
CA LYS A 3 3.08 24.01 21.70
C LYS A 3 3.71 24.69 20.48
N LYS A 4 4.73 25.53 20.69
CA LYS A 4 5.51 26.12 19.59
C LYS A 4 6.04 24.98 18.72
N VAL A 5 5.77 25.03 17.41
CA VAL A 5 6.33 24.09 16.45
C VAL A 5 7.84 24.26 16.46
N LYS A 6 8.55 23.24 16.96
CA LYS A 6 9.99 23.29 17.22
C LYS A 6 10.82 23.41 15.93
N TYR A 7 10.27 23.03 14.77
CA TYR A 7 10.91 23.08 13.45
C TYR A 7 9.88 23.25 12.31
N PRO A 8 9.48 24.49 11.97
CA PRO A 8 8.45 24.74 10.95
C PRO A 8 8.85 24.26 9.55
N GLU A 9 10.14 24.34 9.19
CA GLU A 9 10.64 23.88 7.87
C GLU A 9 10.48 22.37 7.68
N LYS A 10 10.79 21.57 8.72
CA LYS A 10 10.57 20.11 8.70
C LYS A 10 9.09 19.75 8.58
N GLN A 11 8.21 20.55 9.21
CA GLN A 11 6.77 20.36 9.11
C GLN A 11 6.26 20.63 7.69
N VAL A 12 6.72 21.71 7.05
CA VAL A 12 6.37 22.02 5.66
C VAL A 12 6.82 20.90 4.72
N GLU A 13 8.02 20.35 4.92
CA GLU A 13 8.50 19.26 4.06
C GLU A 13 7.66 17.99 4.22
N ARG A 14 7.28 17.63 5.46
CA ARG A 14 6.33 16.53 5.71
C ARG A 14 4.99 16.76 5.01
N PHE A 15 4.45 17.99 5.06
CA PHE A 15 3.21 18.29 4.35
C PHE A 15 3.35 18.17 2.83
N LYS A 16 4.47 18.59 2.25
CA LYS A 16 4.73 18.37 0.82
C LYS A 16 4.77 16.89 0.47
N GLN A 17 5.44 16.07 1.29
CA GLN A 17 5.48 14.61 1.10
C GLN A 17 4.07 14.00 1.15
N MET A 18 3.28 14.35 2.17
CA MET A 18 1.90 13.87 2.30
C MET A 18 1.02 14.29 1.11
N VAL A 19 1.13 15.54 0.64
CA VAL A 19 0.39 16.02 -0.54
C VAL A 19 0.82 15.26 -1.79
N ARG A 20 2.13 15.10 -2.01
CA ARG A 20 2.68 14.38 -3.16
C ARG A 20 2.23 12.92 -3.20
N ALA A 21 2.38 12.20 -2.09
CA ALA A 21 1.98 10.80 -1.99
C ALA A 21 0.49 10.61 -2.28
N ARG A 22 -0.37 11.45 -1.67
CA ARG A 22 -1.82 11.43 -1.92
C ARG A 22 -2.18 11.76 -3.37
N SER A 23 -1.49 12.72 -3.98
CA SER A 23 -1.71 13.08 -5.38
C SER A 23 -1.30 11.97 -6.33
N ARG A 24 -0.28 11.17 -6.01
CA ARG A 24 0.22 10.06 -6.85
C ARG A 24 -0.65 8.81 -6.78
N ILE A 25 -1.16 8.47 -5.59
CA ILE A 25 -1.94 7.23 -5.42
C ILE A 25 -3.33 7.31 -6.05
N GLN A 26 -3.93 8.50 -6.11
CA GLN A 26 -5.30 8.67 -6.63
C GLN A 26 -5.46 8.24 -8.09
N PRO A 27 -4.63 8.70 -9.06
CA PRO A 27 -4.71 8.22 -10.45
C PRO A 27 -4.49 6.71 -10.59
N GLU A 28 -3.63 6.12 -9.76
CA GLU A 28 -3.38 4.67 -9.79
C GLU A 28 -4.62 3.88 -9.33
N LEU A 29 -5.29 4.33 -8.27
CA LEU A 29 -6.55 3.76 -7.80
C LEU A 29 -7.69 3.93 -8.82
N ILE A 30 -7.73 5.07 -9.52
CA ILE A 30 -8.68 5.29 -10.62
C ILE A 30 -8.41 4.28 -11.75
N SER A 31 -7.15 4.11 -12.15
CA SER A 31 -6.77 3.15 -13.20
C SER A 31 -7.16 1.72 -12.83
N LEU A 32 -7.01 1.33 -11.56
CA LEU A 32 -7.45 0.04 -11.05
C LEU A 32 -8.98 -0.10 -11.10
N LEU A 33 -9.71 0.94 -10.71
CA LEU A 33 -11.18 0.96 -10.76
C LEU A 33 -11.70 0.83 -12.20
N GLU A 34 -11.08 1.54 -13.14
CA GLU A 34 -11.39 1.47 -14.57
C GLU A 34 -11.18 0.05 -15.09
N PHE A 35 -10.03 -0.57 -14.80
CA PHE A 35 -9.74 -1.96 -15.16
C PHE A 35 -10.81 -2.94 -14.62
N VAL A 36 -11.15 -2.84 -13.33
CA VAL A 36 -12.16 -3.71 -12.71
C VAL A 36 -13.53 -3.51 -13.34
N ARG A 37 -13.90 -2.28 -13.69
CA ARG A 37 -15.19 -1.98 -14.35
C ARG A 37 -15.25 -2.50 -15.78
N GLU A 38 -14.19 -2.29 -16.54
CA GLU A 38 -14.09 -2.73 -17.94
C GLU A 38 -14.18 -4.26 -18.06
N TYR A 39 -13.51 -4.97 -17.16
CA TYR A 39 -13.37 -6.43 -17.26
C TYR A 39 -14.22 -7.21 -16.25
N ARG A 40 -15.16 -6.56 -15.56
CA ARG A 40 -15.91 -7.15 -14.43
C ARG A 40 -16.49 -8.54 -14.72
N THR A 41 -17.11 -8.75 -15.88
CA THR A 41 -17.75 -10.01 -16.27
C THR A 41 -16.77 -11.11 -16.67
N GLN A 42 -15.52 -10.75 -16.94
CA GLN A 42 -14.44 -11.67 -17.29
C GLN A 42 -13.53 -11.98 -16.08
N LEU A 43 -13.71 -11.22 -14.98
CA LEU A 43 -13.06 -11.42 -13.69
C LEU A 43 -13.82 -12.39 -12.78
N GLU A 44 -14.61 -13.33 -13.33
CA GLU A 44 -15.15 -14.51 -12.60
C GLU A 44 -14.10 -15.10 -11.65
N PRO A 45 -14.42 -15.84 -10.57
CA PRO A 45 -13.47 -16.28 -9.54
C PRO A 45 -12.13 -16.74 -10.11
N SER A 46 -11.18 -15.80 -10.18
CA SER A 46 -9.97 -15.91 -10.98
C SER A 46 -8.82 -15.30 -10.24
N LEU A 47 -7.62 -15.71 -10.65
CA LEU A 47 -6.37 -15.10 -10.24
C LEU A 47 -6.42 -13.56 -10.36
N PHE A 48 -6.96 -13.06 -11.47
CA PHE A 48 -7.02 -11.63 -11.76
C PHE A 48 -7.92 -10.87 -10.79
N LEU A 49 -9.07 -11.45 -10.42
CA LEU A 49 -9.94 -10.87 -9.40
C LEU A 49 -9.23 -10.76 -8.04
N ARG A 50 -8.53 -11.83 -7.63
CA ARG A 50 -7.77 -11.84 -6.38
C ARG A 50 -6.66 -10.79 -6.39
N VAL A 51 -5.91 -10.69 -7.49
CA VAL A 51 -4.87 -9.66 -7.66
C VAL A 51 -5.46 -8.26 -7.61
N CYS A 52 -6.63 -8.01 -8.21
CA CYS A 52 -7.31 -6.72 -8.10
C CYS A 52 -7.67 -6.37 -6.65
N GLY A 53 -8.16 -7.34 -5.88
CA GLY A 53 -8.45 -7.17 -4.46
C GLY A 53 -7.20 -6.84 -3.64
N LEU A 54 -6.07 -7.50 -3.92
CA LEU A 54 -4.78 -7.23 -3.28
C LEU A 54 -4.24 -5.84 -3.65
N LEU A 55 -4.36 -5.42 -4.91
CA LEU A 55 -4.00 -4.06 -5.34
C LEU A 55 -4.89 -2.99 -4.68
N ALA A 56 -6.19 -3.27 -4.51
CA ALA A 56 -7.09 -2.36 -3.80
C ALA A 56 -6.71 -2.25 -2.31
N SER A 57 -6.40 -3.37 -1.65
CA SER A 57 -5.89 -3.40 -0.26
C SER A 57 -4.59 -2.61 -0.12
N ALA A 58 -3.63 -2.83 -1.03
CA ALA A 58 -2.36 -2.10 -1.04
C ALA A 58 -2.57 -0.60 -1.28
N GLY A 59 -3.36 -0.24 -2.28
CA GLY A 59 -3.61 1.16 -2.62
C GLY A 59 -4.36 1.91 -1.52
N PHE A 60 -5.34 1.28 -0.86
CA PHE A 60 -5.99 1.85 0.33
C PHE A 60 -4.98 2.08 1.47
N SER A 61 -4.15 1.07 1.75
CA SER A 61 -3.18 1.15 2.84
C SER A 61 -2.11 2.21 2.57
N LEU A 62 -1.59 2.30 1.34
CA LEU A 62 -0.70 3.39 0.93
C LEU A 62 -1.39 4.76 1.05
N TRP A 63 -2.65 4.87 0.61
CA TRP A 63 -3.40 6.12 0.77
C TRP A 63 -3.54 6.53 2.24
N ARG A 64 -3.85 5.59 3.14
CA ARG A 64 -3.91 5.85 4.60
C ARG A 64 -2.54 6.22 5.19
N ALA A 65 -1.48 5.47 4.87
CA ALA A 65 -0.13 5.74 5.34
C ALA A 65 0.35 7.15 4.98
N ALA A 66 -0.01 7.65 3.79
CA ALA A 66 0.34 9.01 3.36
C ALA A 66 -0.26 10.12 4.23
N PHE A 67 -1.34 9.87 4.98
CA PHE A 67 -1.86 10.82 5.98
C PHE A 67 -1.09 10.79 7.31
N LEU A 68 -0.26 9.78 7.52
CA LEU A 68 0.33 9.46 8.82
C LEU A 68 1.85 9.67 8.86
N PHE A 69 2.50 10.15 7.79
CA PHE A 69 3.97 10.35 7.74
C PHE A 69 4.53 11.21 8.87
N GLU A 70 3.75 12.11 9.45
CA GLU A 70 4.19 12.89 10.62
C GLU A 70 4.36 12.07 11.91
N GLN A 71 3.83 10.85 11.96
CA GLN A 71 3.84 9.95 13.12
C GLN A 71 5.07 9.03 13.16
N GLU A 72 6.03 9.23 12.26
CA GLU A 72 7.18 8.34 12.08
C GLU A 72 8.15 8.31 13.27
N ASP A 73 8.17 9.35 14.10
CA ASP A 73 9.17 9.57 15.17
C ASP A 73 8.86 8.81 16.49
N GLY A 74 8.32 7.60 16.44
CA GLY A 74 7.95 6.83 17.63
C GLY A 74 9.09 5.93 18.14
N LYS A 75 9.46 6.09 19.41
CA LYS A 75 10.24 5.06 20.12
C LYS A 75 9.42 3.76 20.23
N HIS A 76 10.10 2.63 20.47
CA HIS A 76 9.44 1.33 20.60
C HIS A 76 8.33 1.34 21.65
N GLU A 77 8.52 2.03 22.78
CA GLU A 77 7.52 2.15 23.83
C GLU A 77 6.27 2.88 23.34
N ILE A 78 6.44 3.99 22.61
CA ILE A 78 5.33 4.76 22.01
C ILE A 78 4.55 3.90 21.02
N TYR A 79 5.24 3.04 20.27
CA TYR A 79 4.59 2.10 19.35
C TYR A 79 3.70 1.12 20.12
N LEU A 80 4.19 0.53 21.22
CA LEU A 80 3.40 -0.40 22.04
C LEU A 80 2.22 0.29 22.74
N ASP A 81 2.41 1.50 23.28
CA ASP A 81 1.33 2.29 23.88
C ASP A 81 0.20 2.58 22.87
N ASN A 82 0.57 2.86 21.62
CA ASN A 82 -0.39 3.06 20.53
C ASN A 82 -1.17 1.77 20.21
N VAL A 83 -0.50 0.61 20.20
CA VAL A 83 -1.16 -0.71 20.02
C VAL A 83 -2.18 -0.93 21.12
N GLU A 84 -1.78 -0.78 22.38
CA GLU A 84 -2.65 -0.99 23.53
C GLU A 84 -3.87 -0.07 23.48
N THR A 85 -3.64 1.22 23.24
CA THR A 85 -4.71 2.22 23.12
C THR A 85 -5.69 1.87 21.99
N PHE A 86 -5.16 1.47 20.83
CA PHE A 86 -5.99 1.10 19.68
C PHE A 86 -6.85 -0.13 19.97
N VAL A 87 -6.26 -1.19 20.53
CA VAL A 87 -6.98 -2.43 20.89
C VAL A 87 -8.03 -2.16 21.97
N ALA A 88 -7.69 -1.37 22.99
CA ALA A 88 -8.64 -0.99 24.05
C ALA A 88 -9.86 -0.24 23.47
N LYS A 89 -9.64 0.69 22.52
CA LYS A 89 -10.72 1.41 21.84
C LYS A 89 -11.60 0.51 20.98
N ILE A 90 -11.01 -0.42 20.22
CA ILE A 90 -11.81 -1.41 19.47
C ILE A 90 -12.75 -2.18 20.42
N ILE A 91 -12.23 -2.64 21.56
CA ILE A 91 -13.01 -3.44 22.51
C ILE A 91 -14.11 -2.60 23.17
N SER A 92 -13.80 -1.36 23.56
CA SER A 92 -14.74 -0.50 24.30
C SER A 92 -15.79 0.15 23.41
N ASP A 93 -15.38 0.67 22.26
CA ASP A 93 -16.23 1.53 21.42
C ASP A 93 -16.79 0.80 20.19
N ASN A 94 -16.25 -0.39 19.84
CA ASN A 94 -16.59 -1.15 18.63
C ASN A 94 -16.46 -0.31 17.34
N THR A 95 -15.64 0.74 17.38
CA THR A 95 -15.37 1.64 16.27
C THR A 95 -14.03 2.32 16.46
N ILE A 96 -13.43 2.76 15.35
CA ILE A 96 -12.18 3.51 15.34
C ILE A 96 -12.34 4.67 14.37
N GLY A 97 -12.18 5.90 14.87
CA GLY A 97 -12.13 7.10 14.06
C GLY A 97 -10.73 7.34 13.50
N PHE A 98 -10.63 8.24 12.52
CA PHE A 98 -9.32 8.65 11.99
C PHE A 98 -8.43 9.28 13.06
N VAL A 99 -9.02 9.97 14.04
CA VAL A 99 -8.26 10.58 15.15
C VAL A 99 -7.56 9.51 15.98
N ASP A 100 -8.20 8.37 16.19
CA ASP A 100 -7.63 7.24 16.95
C ASP A 100 -6.53 6.54 16.16
N ASP A 101 -6.68 6.49 14.84
CA ASP A 101 -5.75 5.89 13.87
C ASP A 101 -4.57 6.81 13.51
N ARG A 102 -4.53 8.05 14.02
CA ARG A 102 -3.47 9.02 13.74
C ARG A 102 -2.28 8.85 14.68
N ASN A 103 -1.61 7.71 14.59
CA ASN A 103 -0.50 7.34 15.47
C ASN A 103 0.60 6.55 14.73
N THR A 104 1.73 6.29 15.40
CA THR A 104 2.90 5.61 14.79
C THR A 104 2.63 4.15 14.45
N TRP A 105 1.84 3.44 15.28
CA TRP A 105 1.51 2.04 15.03
C TRP A 105 0.71 1.90 13.73
N SER A 106 -0.32 2.72 13.57
CA SER A 106 -1.19 2.73 12.38
C SER A 106 -0.40 3.01 11.09
N LEU A 107 0.54 3.96 11.12
CA LEU A 107 1.43 4.24 9.98
C LEU A 107 2.12 2.96 9.50
N TRP A 108 2.81 2.27 10.41
CA TRP A 108 3.56 1.07 10.09
C TRP A 108 2.68 -0.14 9.79
N HIS A 109 1.51 -0.22 10.42
CA HIS A 109 0.48 -1.21 10.09
C HIS A 109 0.09 -1.09 8.61
N TYR A 110 -0.27 0.10 8.14
CA TYR A 110 -0.66 0.29 6.74
C TYR A 110 0.49 0.06 5.74
N VAL A 111 1.72 0.48 6.08
CA VAL A 111 2.90 0.15 5.25
C VAL A 111 3.09 -1.37 5.17
N GLY A 112 2.93 -2.07 6.29
CA GLY A 112 3.00 -3.54 6.36
C GLY A 112 1.92 -4.22 5.53
N VAL A 113 0.66 -3.81 5.67
CA VAL A 113 -0.47 -4.36 4.88
C VAL A 113 -0.25 -4.13 3.39
N ALA A 114 0.22 -2.95 2.99
CA ALA A 114 0.56 -2.68 1.60
C ALA A 114 1.65 -3.64 1.08
N ARG A 115 2.75 -3.79 1.83
CA ARG A 115 3.84 -4.70 1.49
C ARG A 115 3.37 -6.14 1.33
N SER A 116 2.64 -6.68 2.31
CA SER A 116 2.14 -8.06 2.27
C SER A 116 1.17 -8.28 1.11
N SER A 117 0.26 -7.33 0.86
CA SER A 117 -0.68 -7.41 -0.26
C SER A 117 0.04 -7.41 -1.61
N LEU A 118 1.07 -6.59 -1.78
CA LEU A 118 1.88 -6.54 -3.00
C LEU A 118 2.74 -7.80 -3.18
N LEU A 119 3.28 -8.36 -2.10
CA LEU A 119 4.03 -9.62 -2.14
C LEU A 119 3.14 -10.79 -2.59
N GLU A 120 1.93 -10.88 -2.04
CA GLU A 120 0.97 -11.89 -2.45
C GLU A 120 0.56 -11.69 -3.92
N ALA A 121 0.30 -10.44 -4.34
CA ALA A 121 -0.06 -10.14 -5.72
C ALA A 121 1.07 -10.51 -6.71
N MET A 122 2.33 -10.22 -6.36
CA MET A 122 3.50 -10.68 -7.11
C MET A 122 3.53 -12.20 -7.18
N THR A 123 3.38 -12.88 -6.04
CA THR A 123 3.42 -14.35 -5.98
C THR A 123 2.36 -14.97 -6.89
N LEU A 124 1.14 -14.43 -6.88
CA LEU A 124 0.05 -14.90 -7.73
C LEU A 124 0.28 -14.62 -9.22
N LEU A 125 0.70 -13.40 -9.57
CA LEU A 125 0.93 -13.06 -10.98
C LEU A 125 2.11 -13.84 -11.56
N PHE A 126 3.16 -14.07 -10.79
CA PHE A 126 4.40 -14.63 -11.31
C PHE A 126 4.63 -16.10 -10.96
N SER A 127 3.68 -16.76 -10.28
CA SER A 127 3.76 -18.21 -10.03
C SER A 127 3.82 -18.98 -11.36
N GLY A 128 4.82 -19.84 -11.52
CA GLY A 128 4.94 -20.73 -12.68
C GLY A 128 5.41 -20.06 -13.98
N VAL A 129 5.85 -18.80 -13.94
CA VAL A 129 6.42 -18.11 -15.11
C VAL A 129 7.85 -17.67 -14.80
N VAL A 130 8.73 -17.78 -15.81
CA VAL A 130 10.09 -17.24 -15.72
C VAL A 130 9.98 -15.73 -15.46
N GLN A 131 10.38 -15.32 -14.26
CA GLN A 131 10.38 -13.91 -13.87
C GLN A 131 11.53 -13.18 -14.57
N ASP A 132 11.27 -11.97 -15.04
CA ASP A 132 12.35 -11.07 -15.41
C ASP A 132 13.16 -10.65 -14.17
N ALA A 133 14.39 -10.20 -14.38
CA ALA A 133 15.29 -9.81 -13.28
C ALA A 133 14.68 -8.73 -12.37
N LYS A 134 13.83 -7.85 -12.94
CA LYS A 134 13.16 -6.78 -12.19
C LYS A 134 12.13 -7.34 -11.21
N SER A 135 11.30 -8.28 -11.66
CA SER A 135 10.24 -8.90 -10.87
C SER A 135 10.83 -9.76 -9.75
N SER A 136 11.90 -10.51 -10.03
CA SER A 136 12.66 -11.25 -9.02
C SER A 136 13.26 -10.31 -7.96
N SER A 137 13.84 -9.18 -8.39
CA SER A 137 14.40 -8.18 -7.47
C SER A 137 13.31 -7.56 -6.58
N ILE A 138 12.15 -7.22 -7.15
CA ILE A 138 11.01 -6.69 -6.40
C ILE A 138 10.52 -7.72 -5.37
N GLN A 139 10.34 -8.97 -5.77
CA GLN A 139 9.83 -10.01 -4.87
C GLN A 139 10.81 -10.28 -3.71
N ALA A 140 12.11 -10.32 -3.98
CA ALA A 140 13.13 -10.45 -2.95
C ALA A 140 13.05 -9.28 -1.96
N LYS A 141 13.02 -8.05 -2.46
CA LYS A 141 12.89 -6.85 -1.62
C LYS A 141 11.65 -6.89 -0.74
N LEU A 142 10.48 -7.25 -1.29
CA LEU A 142 9.24 -7.34 -0.52
C LEU A 142 9.28 -8.44 0.56
N SER A 143 10.02 -9.52 0.30
CA SER A 143 10.17 -10.65 1.23
C SER A 143 11.09 -10.32 2.40
N ASP A 144 12.04 -9.41 2.19
CA ASP A 144 12.87 -8.90 3.28
C ASP A 144 12.00 -8.10 4.27
N PRO A 145 12.25 -8.22 5.59
CA PRO A 145 11.57 -7.40 6.57
C PRO A 145 11.84 -5.91 6.29
N PRO A 146 10.89 -5.01 6.63
CA PRO A 146 11.09 -3.58 6.47
C PRO A 146 12.41 -3.14 7.11
N LEU A 147 13.22 -2.40 6.36
CA LEU A 147 14.42 -1.80 6.93
C LEU A 147 13.97 -0.75 7.95
N LEU A 148 14.17 -1.03 9.24
CA LEU A 148 13.86 -0.09 10.33
C LEU A 148 14.60 1.26 10.21
N ALA A 149 15.64 1.32 9.37
CA ALA A 149 16.39 2.53 9.07
C ALA A 149 15.80 3.39 7.92
N ALA A 150 14.90 2.83 7.10
CA ALA A 150 14.30 3.55 5.97
C ALA A 150 13.05 4.31 6.42
N SER A 151 12.87 5.53 5.89
CA SER A 151 11.72 6.32 6.29
C SER A 151 10.40 5.71 5.77
N ALA A 152 9.29 5.98 6.46
CA ALA A 152 7.97 5.55 6.02
C ALA A 152 7.61 6.15 4.65
N ALA A 153 8.09 7.37 4.36
CA ALA A 153 7.94 7.98 3.04
C ALA A 153 8.75 7.25 1.96
N ASP A 154 9.98 6.83 2.25
CA ASP A 154 10.80 6.08 1.29
C ASP A 154 10.19 4.69 1.02
N GLN A 155 9.75 4.00 2.08
CA GLN A 155 9.06 2.71 1.93
C GLN A 155 7.75 2.87 1.16
N TRP A 156 7.02 3.97 1.39
CA TRP A 156 5.81 4.27 0.62
C TRP A 156 6.11 4.43 -0.87
N ASP A 157 7.16 5.19 -1.22
CA ASP A 157 7.57 5.40 -2.61
C ASP A 157 7.93 4.08 -3.29
N GLU A 158 8.70 3.23 -2.61
CA GLU A 158 9.05 1.89 -3.12
C GLU A 158 7.81 1.04 -3.37
N LEU A 159 6.92 0.92 -2.38
CA LEU A 159 5.70 0.12 -2.48
C LEU A 159 4.75 0.66 -3.56
N PHE A 160 4.68 1.99 -3.73
CA PHE A 160 3.92 2.60 -4.80
C PHE A 160 4.44 2.18 -6.18
N GLU A 161 5.74 2.25 -6.42
CA GLU A 161 6.33 1.83 -7.71
C GLU A 161 6.09 0.34 -7.99
N VAL A 162 6.12 -0.50 -6.95
CA VAL A 162 5.76 -1.91 -7.06
C VAL A 162 4.29 -2.09 -7.43
N MET A 163 3.38 -1.36 -6.80
CA MET A 163 1.95 -1.38 -7.14
C MET A 163 1.74 -1.04 -8.62
N GLN A 164 2.42 -0.01 -9.14
CA GLN A 164 2.33 0.37 -10.56
C GLN A 164 2.85 -0.74 -11.47
N HIS A 165 3.96 -1.40 -11.10
CA HIS A 165 4.54 -2.51 -11.84
C HIS A 165 3.57 -3.70 -11.94
N ILE A 166 2.96 -4.08 -10.81
CA ILE A 166 1.97 -5.16 -10.73
C ILE A 166 0.74 -4.81 -11.58
N ARG A 167 0.21 -3.58 -11.46
CA ARG A 167 -0.98 -3.17 -12.24
C ARG A 167 -0.73 -3.19 -13.75
N ARG A 168 0.42 -2.66 -14.22
CA ARG A 168 0.79 -2.72 -15.64
C ARG A 168 0.89 -4.17 -16.13
N THR A 169 1.54 -5.03 -15.34
CA THR A 169 1.68 -6.46 -15.66
C THR A 169 0.33 -7.18 -15.71
N LEU A 170 -0.54 -6.88 -14.74
CA LEU A 170 -1.91 -7.40 -14.68
C LEU A 170 -2.67 -7.07 -15.97
N THR A 171 -2.67 -5.80 -16.40
CA THR A 171 -3.35 -5.37 -17.62
C THR A 171 -2.80 -6.10 -18.85
N SER A 172 -1.48 -6.09 -19.05
CA SER A 172 -0.88 -6.74 -20.23
C SER A 172 -1.16 -8.24 -20.29
N ARG A 173 -1.08 -8.95 -19.15
CA ARG A 173 -1.38 -10.39 -19.10
C ARG A 173 -2.85 -10.69 -19.35
N PHE A 174 -3.73 -9.89 -18.76
CA PHE A 174 -5.16 -10.08 -18.95
C PHE A 174 -5.56 -9.91 -20.42
N GLU A 175 -5.05 -8.87 -21.08
CA GLU A 175 -5.28 -8.64 -22.51
C GLU A 175 -4.75 -9.78 -23.39
N PHE A 176 -3.57 -10.33 -23.07
CA PHE A 176 -2.99 -11.48 -23.76
C PHE A 176 -3.87 -12.73 -23.64
N VAL A 177 -4.34 -13.05 -22.42
CA VAL A 177 -5.23 -14.21 -22.19
C VAL A 177 -6.55 -14.02 -22.93
N ARG A 178 -7.13 -12.82 -22.88
CA ARG A 178 -8.40 -12.48 -23.53
C ARG A 178 -8.33 -12.61 -25.05
N THR A 179 -7.25 -12.14 -25.67
CA THR A 179 -7.05 -12.24 -27.12
C THR A 179 -6.83 -13.68 -27.57
N SER A 180 -6.09 -14.48 -26.78
CA SER A 180 -5.85 -15.90 -27.07
C SER A 180 -7.11 -16.77 -27.02
N HIS A 181 -8.10 -16.42 -26.20
CA HIS A 181 -9.38 -17.15 -26.12
C HIS A 181 -10.36 -16.81 -27.25
N LYS A 182 -10.18 -15.68 -27.94
CA LYS A 182 -11.01 -15.31 -29.11
C LYS A 182 -10.58 -15.99 -30.41
N LEU A 183 -9.42 -16.65 -30.41
CA LEU A 183 -8.86 -17.34 -31.59
C LEU A 183 -9.15 -18.85 -31.60
N LYS A 184 -9.95 -19.35 -30.64
CA LYS A 184 -10.43 -20.74 -30.58
C LYS A 184 -11.94 -20.76 -30.80
#